data_AF-A0A1Q2LFN6-F1
#
_entry.id   AF-A0A1Q2LFN6-F1
#
_cell.length_a   1.000
_cell.length_b   1.000
_cell.length_c   1.000
_cell.angle_alpha   90.00
_cell.angle_beta   90.00
_cell.angle_gamma   90.00
#
_symmetry.space_group_name_H-M   'P 1'
#
loop_
_entity.id
_entity.type
_entity.pdbx_description
1 polymer ?
#
loop_
_entity_poly.entity_id
_entity_poly.type
_entity_poly.pdbx_seq_one_letter_code
_entity_poly.pdbx_strand_id
1 'polypeptide(L)' 'MYFSYGEDTTRLQGDSRHTQDVNLHIITQGYSNGEEVEIRLKSSFGKVLIMCGTIQDNQALFMNVFNN' A
#
# COMPACT_ATOMS: atom_id res chain seq x y z
N MET A 1 -5.54 -0.18 7.31
CA MET A 1 -4.52 -0.56 6.30
C MET A 1 -4.33 -2.06 6.30
N TYR A 2 -4.00 -2.66 5.15
CA TYR A 2 -3.63 -4.08 5.05
C TYR A 2 -2.76 -4.32 3.81
N PHE A 3 -2.08 -5.46 3.77
CA PHE A 3 -1.31 -5.89 2.62
C PHE A 3 -2.05 -6.97 1.82
N SER A 4 -1.78 -7.01 0.52
CA SER A 4 -2.21 -8.07 -0.39
C SER A 4 -1.08 -8.44 -1.34
N TYR A 5 -1.26 -9.45 -2.17
CA TYR A 5 -0.28 -9.82 -3.18
C TYR A 5 -0.93 -10.17 -4.52
N GLY A 6 -0.14 -10.05 -5.59
CA GLY A 6 -0.55 -10.34 -6.96
C GLY A 6 -1.52 -9.32 -7.54
N GLU A 7 -1.85 -9.49 -8.82
CA GLU A 7 -2.75 -8.61 -9.56
C GLU A 7 -4.20 -8.67 -9.03
N ASP A 8 -4.63 -9.84 -8.58
CA ASP A 8 -5.96 -10.04 -7.98
C ASP A 8 -6.11 -9.42 -6.58
N THR A 9 -5.04 -8.82 -6.04
CA THR A 9 -5.02 -8.19 -4.70
C THR A 9 -5.47 -9.14 -3.58
N THR A 10 -4.99 -10.40 -3.63
CA THR A 10 -5.33 -11.39 -2.60
C THR A 10 -4.82 -10.96 -1.24
N ARG A 11 -5.74 -10.70 -0.31
CA ARG A 11 -5.42 -10.17 1.02
C ARG A 11 -4.55 -11.13 1.84
N LEU A 12 -3.50 -10.60 2.45
CA LEU A 12 -2.69 -11.34 3.42
C LEU A 12 -3.44 -11.44 4.76
N GLN A 13 -3.56 -12.67 5.27
CA GLN A 13 -4.28 -12.99 6.51
C GLN A 13 -3.36 -13.11 7.73
N GLY A 14 -2.05 -12.99 7.55
CA GLY A 14 -1.04 -13.14 8.61
C GLY A 14 0.37 -13.03 8.04
N ASP A 15 1.33 -13.65 8.72
CA ASP A 15 2.73 -13.67 8.29
C ASP A 15 2.85 -14.29 6.89
N SER A 16 3.62 -13.64 6.03
CA SER A 16 3.74 -13.97 4.62
C SER A 16 5.19 -13.99 4.20
N ARG A 17 5.53 -14.93 3.31
CA ARG A 17 6.82 -15.00 2.62
C ARG A 17 6.77 -14.40 1.21
N HIS A 18 5.64 -13.81 0.81
CA HIS A 18 5.54 -13.09 -0.46
C HIS A 18 6.38 -11.82 -0.38
N THR A 19 7.48 -11.80 -1.12
CA THR A 19 8.41 -10.67 -1.19
C THR A 19 8.28 -9.89 -2.50
N GLN A 20 7.66 -10.50 -3.52
CA GLN A 20 7.37 -9.92 -4.82
C GLN A 20 5.86 -9.64 -4.91
N ASP A 21 5.51 -8.57 -5.61
CA ASP A 21 4.14 -8.19 -5.95
C ASP A 21 3.23 -7.92 -4.75
N VAL A 22 3.80 -7.37 -3.68
CA VAL A 22 3.04 -6.95 -2.49
C VAL A 22 2.39 -5.59 -2.73
N ASN A 23 1.09 -5.50 -2.46
CA ASN A 23 0.32 -4.26 -2.57
C ASN A 23 -0.07 -3.76 -1.17
N LEU A 24 -0.15 -2.45 -0.99
CA LEU A 24 -0.59 -1.79 0.24
C LEU A 24 -1.95 -1.12 0.00
N HIS A 25 -2.92 -1.46 0.86
CA HIS A 25 -4.24 -0.87 0.89
C HIS A 25 -4.36 0.06 2.09
N ILE A 26 -4.63 1.35 1.85
CA ILE A 26 -4.98 2.33 2.86
C ILE A 26 -6.48 2.60 2.77
N ILE A 27 -7.16 2.48 3.90
CA ILE A 27 -8.56 2.88 4.06
C ILE A 27 -8.53 4.21 4.80
N THR A 28 -9.14 5.23 4.22
CA THR A 28 -9.19 6.60 4.74
C THR A 28 -10.62 6.94 5.18
N GLN A 29 -10.77 8.04 5.93
CA GLN A 29 -12.07 8.59 6.28
C GLN A 29 -11.95 10.12 6.31
N GLY A 30 -12.98 10.81 5.83
CA GLY A 30 -13.00 12.28 5.79
C GLY A 30 -12.22 12.90 4.64
N TYR A 31 -11.77 12.07 3.70
CA TYR A 31 -11.14 12.51 2.45
C TYR A 31 -12.15 12.49 1.31
N SER A 32 -12.01 13.41 0.38
CA SER A 32 -12.73 13.47 -0.87
C SER A 32 -11.99 12.69 -1.96
N ASN A 33 -12.75 12.17 -2.92
CA ASN A 33 -12.18 11.57 -4.11
C ASN A 33 -11.30 12.58 -4.85
N GLY A 34 -10.10 12.16 -5.26
CA GLY A 34 -9.10 13.02 -5.90
C GLY A 34 -8.08 13.65 -4.94
N GLU A 35 -8.29 13.59 -3.62
CA GLU A 35 -7.26 14.01 -2.67
C GLU A 35 -6.07 13.03 -2.67
N GLU A 36 -4.89 13.53 -2.30
CA GLU A 36 -3.66 12.74 -2.28
C GLU A 36 -3.24 12.37 -0.85
N VAL A 37 -2.67 11.18 -0.71
CA VAL A 37 -1.99 10.75 0.51
C VAL A 37 -0.54 10.39 0.19
N GLU A 38 0.40 10.94 0.96
CA GLU A 38 1.80 10.52 0.96
C GLU A 38 2.02 9.46 2.05
N ILE A 39 2.70 8.39 1.69
CA ILE A 39 3.07 7.32 2.61
C ILE A 39 4.57 7.20 2.66
N ARG A 40 5.11 7.17 3.87
CA ARG A 40 6.52 6.90 4.16
C ARG A 40 6.68 5.56 4.85
N LEU A 41 7.19 4.55 4.13
CA LEU A 41 7.53 3.24 4.69
C LEU A 41 9.02 3.20 5.05
N LYS A 42 9.32 2.92 6.32
CA LYS A 42 10.70 2.74 6.81
C LYS A 42 10.93 1.28 7.17
N SER A 43 11.87 0.64 6.48
CA SER A 43 12.33 -0.70 6.83
C SER A 43 13.29 -0.68 8.03
N SER A 44 13.38 -1.80 8.74
CA SER A 44 14.36 -2.00 9.82
C SER A 44 15.81 -1.89 9.34
N PHE A 45 16.07 -2.17 8.06
CA PHE A 45 17.38 -2.01 7.42
C PHE A 45 17.70 -0.57 6.97
N GLY A 46 16.83 0.39 7.29
CA GLY A 46 17.05 1.82 7.02
C GLY A 46 16.62 2.29 5.63
N LYS A 47 16.16 1.40 4.73
CA LYS A 47 15.54 1.80 3.45
C LYS A 47 14.22 2.53 3.72
N VAL A 48 14.05 3.68 3.10
CA VAL A 48 12.81 4.48 3.13
C VAL A 48 12.19 4.48 1.73
N LEU A 49 10.90 4.18 1.66
CA LEU A 49 10.09 4.30 0.45
C LEU A 49 9.07 5.40 0.68
N ILE A 50 8.95 6.32 -0.29
CA ILE A 50 7.97 7.40 -0.28
C ILE A 50 7.08 7.19 -1.51
N MET A 51 5.77 7.18 -1.31
CA MET A 51 4.79 6.95 -2.37
C MET A 51 3.62 7.92 -2.19
N CYS A 52 3.12 8.47 -3.29
CA CYS A 52 1.90 9.27 -3.31
C CYS A 52 0.79 8.49 -4.01
N GLY A 53 -0.41 8.50 -3.44
CA GLY A 53 -1.57 7.83 -4.00
C GLY A 53 -2.79 8.74 -3.94
N THR A 54 -3.62 8.67 -4.97
CA THR A 54 -4.89 9.37 -5.03
C THR A 54 -5.96 8.55 -4.32
N ILE A 55 -6.79 9.22 -3.54
CA ILE A 55 -7.90 8.62 -2.82
C ILE A 55 -9.09 8.49 -3.78
N GLN A 56 -9.64 7.29 -3.82
CA GLN A 56 -10.89 6.96 -4.50
C GLN A 56 -11.71 6.05 -3.59
N ASP A 57 -12.98 6.36 -3.40
CA ASP A 57 -13.92 5.58 -2.59
C ASP A 57 -13.38 5.26 -1.18
N ASN A 58 -12.82 6.29 -0.54
CA ASN A 58 -12.16 6.23 0.77
C ASN A 58 -10.96 5.26 0.84
N GLN A 59 -10.31 5.00 -0.30
CA GLN A 59 -9.20 4.06 -0.38
C GLN A 59 -8.06 4.61 -1.24
N ALA A 60 -6.84 4.20 -0.91
CA ALA A 60 -5.68 4.35 -1.78
C ALA A 60 -4.97 2.99 -1.88
N LEU A 61 -4.74 2.54 -3.11
CA LEU A 61 -4.10 1.28 -3.44
C LEU A 61 -2.74 1.53 -4.08
N PHE A 62 -1.70 0.97 -3.49
CA PHE A 62 -0.34 1.02 -4.00
C PHE A 62 0.08 -0.38 -4.40
N MET A 63 0.31 -0.60 -5.69
CA MET A 63 0.70 -1.91 -6.23
C MET A 63 2.21 -2.08 -6.15
N ASN A 64 2.67 -3.31 -5.91
CA ASN A 64 4.09 -3.71 -6.00
C ASN A 64 5.05 -2.83 -5.18
N VAL A 65 4.70 -2.49 -3.94
CA VAL A 65 5.35 -1.46 -3.11
C VAL A 65 6.82 -1.73 -2.77
N PHE A 66 7.34 -2.92 -3.09
CA PHE A 66 8.74 -3.30 -2.87
C PHE A 66 9.53 -3.58 -4.16
N ASN A 67 8.90 -3.58 -5.34
CA ASN A 67 9.55 -3.84 -6.64
C ASN A 67 10.16 -2.55 -7.22
N ASN A 68 11.11 -1.94 -6.50
CA ASN A 68 11.94 -0.83 -6.99
C ASN A 68 13.30 -1.32 -7.48
#